data_AF-A0A2E5HMK1-F1
#
_entry.id   AF-A0A2E5HMK1-F1
#
_cell.length_a   1.000
_cell.length_b   1.000
_cell.length_c   1.000
_cell.angle_alpha   90.00
_cell.angle_beta   90.00
_cell.angle_gamma   90.00
#
_symmetry.space_group_name_H-M   'P 1'
#
loop_
_entity.id
_entity.type
_entity.pdbx_description
1 polymer ?
#
loop_
_entity_poly.entity_id
_entity_poly.type
_entity_poly.pdbx_seq_one_letter_code
_entity_poly.pdbx_strand_id
1 'polypeptide(L)'
;MAGLGDITHSHLDIDLKISSFGRAVAQAHQTGELDRDALTASLLELKEEVLRHAEQEEEILMPKLIAMLGASHRDILDIRSQHQDLGQRLEAIHTELDSASCSTRELKERFEAFRVNFELHTQTEANVLDGTASMLFPGAGAG
;
A
#
# COMPACT_ATOMS: atom_id res chain seq x y z
N MET A 1 -10.55 -1.42 20.02
CA MET A 1 -10.43 -2.55 19.07
C MET A 1 -10.72 -1.98 17.70
N ALA A 2 -9.79 -2.08 16.76
CA ALA A 2 -10.03 -1.65 15.38
C ALA A 2 -11.00 -2.64 14.70
N GLY A 3 -11.96 -2.12 13.93
CA GLY A 3 -12.90 -2.90 13.13
C GLY A 3 -12.55 -2.88 11.64
N LEU A 4 -13.27 -3.67 10.82
CA LEU A 4 -13.10 -3.66 9.35
C LEU A 4 -13.32 -2.27 8.71
N GLY A 5 -14.13 -1.42 9.36
CA GLY A 5 -14.30 -0.04 8.95
C GLY A 5 -13.02 0.79 9.12
N ASP A 6 -12.16 0.48 10.08
CA ASP A 6 -10.91 1.21 10.32
C ASP A 6 -9.83 0.86 9.28
N ILE A 7 -9.91 -0.32 8.66
CA ILE A 7 -9.00 -0.77 7.59
C ILE A 7 -9.29 -0.01 6.28
N THR A 8 -10.55 0.07 5.88
CA THR A 8 -10.96 0.79 4.66
C THR A 8 -10.77 2.31 4.75
N HIS A 9 -10.90 2.91 5.94
CA HIS A 9 -10.51 4.32 6.14
C HIS A 9 -8.99 4.52 5.99
N SER A 10 -8.18 3.52 6.34
CA SER A 10 -6.73 3.60 6.23
C SER A 10 -6.24 3.55 4.78
N HIS A 11 -6.95 2.88 3.84
CA HIS A 11 -6.65 3.00 2.40
C HIS A 11 -6.73 4.45 1.90
N LEU A 12 -7.79 5.18 2.29
CA LEU A 12 -7.97 6.58 1.89
C LEU A 12 -6.85 7.48 2.44
N ASP A 13 -6.47 7.28 3.71
CA ASP A 13 -5.39 8.04 4.34
C ASP A 13 -4.04 7.77 3.66
N ILE A 14 -3.77 6.52 3.29
CA ILE A 14 -2.59 6.16 2.51
C ILE A 14 -2.62 6.83 1.14
N ASP A 15 -3.75 6.78 0.41
CA ASP A 15 -3.88 7.42 -0.91
C ASP A 15 -3.63 8.93 -0.87
N LEU A 16 -4.10 9.60 0.18
CA LEU A 16 -3.83 11.02 0.41
C LEU A 16 -2.34 11.29 0.62
N LYS A 17 -1.65 10.44 1.40
CA LYS A 17 -0.19 10.52 1.63
C LYS A 17 0.60 10.22 0.36
N ILE A 18 0.23 9.19 -0.40
CA ILE A 18 0.79 8.86 -1.72
C ILE A 18 0.66 10.06 -2.65
N SER A 19 -0.53 10.64 -2.73
CA SER A 19 -0.79 11.80 -3.59
C SER A 19 0.04 13.02 -3.16
N SER A 20 0.20 13.25 -1.86
CA SER A 20 1.01 14.35 -1.33
C SER A 20 2.50 14.17 -1.64
N PHE A 21 3.06 13.02 -1.31
CA PHE A 21 4.46 12.70 -1.60
C PHE A 21 4.74 12.71 -3.10
N GLY A 22 3.82 12.18 -3.92
CA GLY A 22 3.93 12.19 -5.37
C GLY A 22 3.98 13.59 -5.98
N ARG A 23 3.23 14.56 -5.43
CA ARG A 23 3.34 15.97 -5.84
C ARG A 23 4.72 16.55 -5.51
N ALA A 24 5.25 16.27 -4.32
CA ALA A 24 6.57 16.73 -3.91
C ALA A 24 7.67 16.15 -4.81
N VAL A 25 7.61 14.84 -5.11
CA VAL A 25 8.54 14.17 -6.03
C VAL A 25 8.44 14.73 -7.45
N ALA A 26 7.22 14.98 -7.95
CA ALA A 26 7.03 15.57 -9.27
C ALA A 26 7.58 17.00 -9.35
N GLN A 27 7.39 17.81 -8.30
CA GLN A 27 7.95 19.16 -8.22
C GLN A 27 9.49 19.12 -8.18
N ALA A 28 10.08 18.23 -7.38
CA ALA A 28 11.53 18.04 -7.35
C ALA A 28 12.08 17.63 -8.71
N HIS A 29 11.38 16.75 -9.43
CA HIS A 29 11.77 16.35 -10.78
C HIS A 29 11.69 17.49 -11.80
N GLN A 30 10.65 18.33 -11.73
CA GLN A 30 10.46 19.47 -12.65
C GLN A 30 11.48 20.59 -12.43
N THR A 31 11.81 20.87 -11.17
CA THR A 31 12.73 21.96 -10.79
C THR A 31 14.19 21.52 -10.78
N GLY A 32 14.44 20.23 -10.61
CA GLY A 32 15.77 19.68 -10.32
C GLY A 32 16.23 19.90 -8.88
N GLU A 33 15.41 20.55 -8.05
CA GLU A 33 15.71 20.84 -6.65
C GLU A 33 15.12 19.76 -5.74
N LEU A 34 15.98 19.13 -4.94
CA LEU A 34 15.61 18.06 -4.04
C LEU A 34 15.65 18.57 -2.59
N ASP A 35 14.48 18.86 -2.01
CA ASP A 35 14.34 19.07 -0.56
C ASP A 35 14.31 17.71 0.14
N ARG A 36 15.50 17.21 0.45
CA ARG A 36 15.69 15.88 1.06
C ARG A 36 14.97 15.74 2.39
N ASP A 37 15.02 16.76 3.24
CA ASP A 37 14.46 16.69 4.59
C ASP A 37 12.93 16.61 4.52
N ALA A 38 12.30 17.45 3.69
CA ALA A 38 10.86 17.43 3.50
C ALA A 38 10.36 16.13 2.85
N LEU A 39 11.07 15.64 1.82
CA LEU A 39 10.74 14.37 1.16
C LEU A 39 10.91 13.19 2.10
N THR A 40 11.98 13.16 2.89
CA THR A 40 12.25 12.08 3.85
C THR A 40 11.17 12.06 4.94
N ALA A 41 10.83 13.21 5.52
CA ALA A 41 9.76 13.30 6.50
C ALA A 41 8.42 12.78 5.94
N SER A 42 8.05 13.25 4.74
CA SER A 42 6.81 12.82 4.08
C SER A 42 6.81 11.32 3.73
N LEU A 43 7.97 10.77 3.35
CA LEU A 43 8.10 9.34 3.05
C LEU A 43 7.99 8.49 4.30
N LEU A 44 8.61 8.91 5.41
CA LEU A 44 8.55 8.19 6.68
C LEU A 44 7.11 8.12 7.20
N GLU A 45 6.36 9.22 7.10
CA GLU A 45 4.93 9.23 7.44
C GLU A 45 4.10 8.28 6.57
N LEU A 46 4.38 8.21 5.26
CA LEU A 46 3.72 7.27 4.36
C LEU A 46 4.08 5.82 4.71
N LYS A 47 5.35 5.56 4.98
CA LYS A 47 5.85 4.24 5.36
C LYS A 47 5.26 3.74 6.66
N GLU A 48 5.22 4.59 7.69
CA GLU A 48 4.59 4.25 8.96
C GLU A 48 3.12 3.86 8.76
N GLU A 49 2.38 4.66 7.98
CA GLU A 49 0.97 4.40 7.73
C GLU A 49 0.73 3.10 6.94
N VAL A 50 1.51 2.85 5.87
CA VAL A 50 1.41 1.61 5.09
C VAL A 50 1.75 0.37 5.92
N LEU A 51 2.79 0.44 6.75
CA LEU A 51 3.18 -0.69 7.60
C LEU A 51 2.15 -0.94 8.71
N ARG A 52 1.65 0.13 9.33
CA ARG A 52 0.58 0.07 10.34
C ARG A 52 -0.68 -0.54 9.75
N HIS A 53 -1.04 -0.16 8.54
CA HIS A 53 -2.19 -0.71 7.82
C HIS A 53 -2.03 -2.20 7.54
N ALA A 54 -0.90 -2.62 6.96
CA ALA A 54 -0.61 -4.03 6.72
C ALA A 54 -0.65 -4.86 8.02
N GLU A 55 -0.13 -4.33 9.14
CA GLU A 55 -0.23 -4.97 10.46
C GLU A 55 -1.68 -5.13 10.91
N GLN A 56 -2.52 -4.10 10.77
CA GLN A 56 -3.95 -4.18 11.07
C GLN A 56 -4.67 -5.23 10.24
N GLU A 57 -4.31 -5.36 8.96
CA GLU A 57 -4.87 -6.40 8.09
C GLU A 57 -4.44 -7.80 8.53
N GLU A 58 -3.16 -8.01 8.84
CA GLU A 58 -2.66 -9.28 9.34
C GLU A 58 -3.32 -9.71 10.66
N GLU A 59 -3.64 -8.75 11.53
CA GLU A 59 -4.28 -9.01 12.82
C GLU A 59 -5.80 -9.25 12.71
N ILE A 60 -6.48 -8.57 11.79
CA ILE A 60 -7.95 -8.48 11.79
C ILE A 60 -8.56 -9.13 10.55
N LEU A 61 -8.07 -8.76 9.36
CA LEU A 61 -8.64 -9.17 8.09
C LEU A 61 -8.17 -10.58 7.69
N MET A 62 -6.86 -10.81 7.70
CA MET A 62 -6.24 -12.05 7.26
C MET A 62 -6.76 -13.28 8.01
N PRO A 63 -6.97 -13.28 9.34
CA PRO A 63 -7.53 -14.43 10.04
C PRO A 63 -8.95 -14.79 9.56
N LYS A 64 -9.77 -13.79 9.22
CA LYS A 64 -11.12 -14.00 8.70
C LYS A 64 -11.07 -14.61 7.30
N LEU A 65 -10.23 -14.07 6.42
CA LEU A 65 -10.04 -14.61 5.08
C LEU A 65 -9.47 -16.03 5.11
N ILE A 66 -8.51 -16.31 5.99
CA ILE A 66 -7.95 -17.65 6.21
C ILE A 66 -9.01 -18.64 6.69
N ALA A 67 -9.90 -18.24 7.60
CA ALA A 67 -10.98 -19.11 8.08
C ALA A 67 -11.96 -19.48 6.96
N MET A 68 -12.13 -18.61 5.97
CA MET A 68 -13.08 -18.79 4.86
C MET A 68 -12.48 -19.50 3.65
N LEU A 69 -11.24 -19.15 3.28
CA LEU A 69 -10.57 -19.63 2.06
C LEU A 69 -9.51 -20.71 2.33
N GLY A 70 -9.03 -20.79 3.57
CA GLY A 70 -7.88 -21.62 3.96
C GLY A 70 -6.55 -20.86 3.87
N ALA A 71 -5.62 -21.19 4.77
CA ALA A 71 -4.33 -20.50 4.89
C ALA A 71 -3.41 -20.67 3.66
N SER A 72 -3.61 -21.72 2.88
CA SER A 72 -2.86 -22.01 1.66
C SER A 72 -3.54 -21.49 0.39
N HIS A 73 -4.64 -20.74 0.52
CA HIS A 73 -5.29 -20.14 -0.64
C HIS A 73 -4.32 -19.16 -1.31
N ARG A 74 -4.24 -19.19 -2.63
CA ARG A 74 -3.28 -18.37 -3.38
C ARG A 74 -3.41 -16.90 -3.03
N ASP A 75 -4.62 -16.37 -2.99
CA ASP A 75 -4.84 -14.95 -2.74
C ASP A 75 -4.40 -14.50 -1.33
N ILE A 76 -4.48 -15.39 -0.33
CA ILE A 76 -3.95 -15.12 1.03
C ILE A 76 -2.42 -14.97 0.98
N LEU A 77 -1.75 -15.85 0.23
CA LEU A 77 -0.30 -15.80 0.08
C LEU A 77 0.11 -14.56 -0.73
N ASP A 78 -0.66 -14.20 -1.75
CA ASP A 78 -0.42 -13.05 -2.60
C ASP A 78 -0.54 -11.74 -1.80
N ILE A 79 -1.59 -11.55 -0.98
CA ILE A 79 -1.75 -10.37 -0.11
C ILE A 79 -0.57 -10.23 0.86
N ARG A 80 -0.18 -11.33 1.53
CA ARG A 80 0.98 -11.33 2.46
C ARG A 80 2.28 -10.96 1.76
N SER A 81 2.49 -11.48 0.56
CA SER A 81 3.66 -11.15 -0.24
C SER A 81 3.66 -9.68 -0.65
N GLN A 82 2.49 -9.11 -0.95
CA GLN A 82 2.34 -7.69 -1.30
C GLN A 82 2.67 -6.78 -0.11
N HIS A 83 2.24 -7.11 1.12
CA HIS A 83 2.62 -6.35 2.32
C HIS A 83 4.15 -6.21 2.47
N GLN A 84 4.87 -7.32 2.27
CA GLN A 84 6.33 -7.32 2.32
C GLN A 84 6.97 -6.50 1.19
N ASP A 85 6.47 -6.65 -0.04
CA ASP A 85 6.97 -5.92 -1.21
C ASP A 85 6.75 -4.40 -1.07
N LEU A 86 5.59 -3.97 -0.59
CA LEU A 86 5.29 -2.55 -0.34
C LEU A 86 6.27 -1.93 0.67
N GLY A 87 6.53 -2.63 1.78
CA GLY A 87 7.51 -2.20 2.77
C GLY A 87 8.94 -2.09 2.20
N GLN A 88 9.37 -3.08 1.41
CA GLN A 88 10.69 -3.07 0.77
C GLN A 88 10.84 -1.94 -0.25
N ARG A 89 9.78 -1.61 -1.00
CA ARG A 89 9.80 -0.50 -1.95
C ARG A 89 9.93 0.85 -1.26
N LEU A 90 9.20 1.07 -0.18
CA LEU A 90 9.33 2.30 0.61
C LEU A 90 10.72 2.44 1.22
N GLU A 91 11.31 1.34 1.70
CA GLU A 91 12.70 1.31 2.16
C GLU A 91 13.69 1.65 1.04
N ALA A 92 13.46 1.15 -0.18
CA ALA A 92 14.31 1.44 -1.32
C ALA A 92 14.21 2.92 -1.75
N ILE A 93 13.04 3.55 -1.65
CA ILE A 93 12.87 4.99 -1.88
C ILE A 93 13.60 5.79 -0.79
N HIS A 94 13.51 5.35 0.47
CA HIS A 94 14.18 5.99 1.59
C HIS A 94 15.71 5.94 1.45
N THR A 95 16.25 4.77 1.12
CA THR A 95 17.67 4.58 0.84
C THR A 95 18.14 5.45 -0.34
N GLU A 96 17.30 5.63 -1.36
CA GLU A 96 17.59 6.52 -2.48
C GLU A 96 17.66 7.98 -2.05
N LEU A 97 16.73 8.46 -1.21
CA LEU A 97 16.74 9.83 -0.68
C LEU A 97 17.99 10.12 0.16
N ASP A 98 18.41 9.16 0.97
CA ASP A 98 19.63 9.23 1.80
C ASP A 98 20.92 9.16 0.97
N SER A 99 20.84 8.73 -0.29
CA SER A 99 22.01 8.63 -1.16
C SER A 99 22.53 10.00 -1.58
N ALA A 100 23.85 10.19 -1.49
CA ALA A 100 24.54 11.35 -2.04
C ALA A 100 24.36 11.48 -3.57
N SER A 101 24.09 10.37 -4.26
CA SER A 101 23.85 10.32 -5.71
C SER A 101 22.37 10.35 -6.10
N CYS A 102 21.46 10.60 -5.16
CA CYS A 102 20.01 10.62 -5.42
C CYS A 102 19.68 11.49 -6.64
N SER A 103 19.10 10.89 -7.67
CA SER A 103 18.56 11.64 -8.80
C SER A 103 17.05 11.81 -8.67
N THR A 104 16.55 13.00 -8.98
CA THR A 104 15.09 13.28 -8.97
C THR A 104 14.33 12.40 -9.97
N ARG A 105 15.02 11.88 -10.99
CA ARG A 105 14.49 10.92 -11.94
C ARG A 105 14.31 9.53 -11.33
N GLU A 106 15.35 8.96 -10.73
CA GLU A 106 15.27 7.62 -10.11
C GLU A 106 14.28 7.63 -8.94
N LEU A 107 14.26 8.71 -8.16
CA LEU A 107 13.27 8.89 -7.10
C LEU A 107 11.84 8.84 -7.64
N LYS A 108 11.58 9.54 -8.75
CA LYS A 108 10.27 9.53 -9.42
C LYS A 108 9.91 8.15 -9.95
N GLU A 109 10.84 7.48 -10.64
CA GLU A 109 10.60 6.14 -11.20
C GLU A 109 10.32 5.10 -10.10
N ARG A 110 11.08 5.12 -8.99
CA ARG A 110 10.84 4.26 -7.83
C ARG A 110 9.49 4.54 -7.16
N PHE A 111 9.15 5.82 -6.99
CA PHE A 111 7.88 6.21 -6.40
C PHE A 111 6.68 5.82 -7.27
N GLU A 112 6.76 6.04 -8.59
CA GLU A 112 5.70 5.62 -9.52
C GLU A 112 5.51 4.09 -9.49
N ALA A 113 6.60 3.33 -9.43
CA ALA A 113 6.54 1.88 -9.28
C ALA A 113 5.89 1.48 -7.95
N PHE A 114 6.21 2.14 -6.84
CA PHE A 114 5.53 1.91 -5.56
C PHE A 114 4.02 2.18 -5.66
N ARG A 115 3.62 3.33 -6.21
CA ARG A 115 2.20 3.72 -6.35
C ARG A 115 1.40 2.68 -7.14
N VAL A 116 1.92 2.20 -8.27
CA VAL A 116 1.25 1.18 -9.09
C VAL A 116 1.09 -0.14 -8.32
N ASN A 117 2.09 -0.52 -7.52
CA ASN A 117 1.98 -1.74 -6.70
C ASN A 117 0.96 -1.59 -5.57
N PHE A 118 0.88 -0.40 -4.96
CA PHE A 118 -0.14 -0.13 -3.95
C PHE A 118 -1.57 -0.22 -4.53
N GLU A 119 -1.80 0.37 -5.70
CA GLU A 119 -3.09 0.26 -6.41
C GLU A 119 -3.44 -1.19 -6.79
N LEU A 120 -2.44 -1.98 -7.22
CA LEU A 120 -2.65 -3.39 -7.50
C LEU A 120 -3.00 -4.18 -6.23
N HIS A 121 -2.37 -3.85 -5.11
CA HIS A 121 -2.63 -4.48 -3.82
C HIS A 121 -4.06 -4.21 -3.33
N THR A 122 -4.49 -2.94 -3.31
CA THR A 122 -5.87 -2.60 -2.89
C THR A 122 -6.91 -3.23 -3.81
N GLN A 123 -6.64 -3.32 -5.11
CA GLN A 123 -7.52 -4.04 -6.05
C GLN A 123 -7.55 -5.55 -5.79
N THR A 124 -6.41 -6.15 -5.41
CA THR A 124 -6.32 -7.58 -5.06
C THR A 124 -7.17 -7.87 -3.83
N GLU A 125 -7.01 -7.08 -2.78
CA GLU A 125 -7.77 -7.20 -1.54
C GLU A 125 -9.28 -7.04 -1.78
N ALA A 126 -9.69 -6.01 -2.53
CA ALA A 126 -11.10 -5.78 -2.88
C ALA A 126 -11.71 -6.99 -3.63
N ASN A 127 -10.99 -7.55 -4.59
CA ASN A 127 -11.45 -8.72 -5.33
C ASN A 127 -11.62 -9.96 -4.43
N VAL A 128 -10.73 -10.15 -3.47
CA VAL A 128 -10.81 -11.26 -2.51
C VAL A 128 -11.99 -11.08 -1.57
N LEU A 129 -12.20 -9.86 -1.08
CA LEU A 129 -13.34 -9.50 -0.24
C LEU A 129 -14.68 -9.70 -0.98
N ASP A 130 -14.79 -9.25 -2.22
CA ASP A 130 -16.01 -9.41 -3.03
C ASP A 130 -16.26 -10.88 -3.40
N GLY A 131 -15.20 -11.59 -3.80
CA GLY A 131 -15.27 -13.01 -4.14
C GLY A 131 -15.71 -13.85 -2.95
N THR A 132 -15.20 -13.55 -1.76
CA THR A 132 -15.58 -14.25 -0.54
C THR A 132 -17.00 -13.94 -0.07
N ALA A 133 -17.45 -12.68 -0.18
CA ALA A 133 -18.84 -12.31 0.11
C ALA A 133 -19.83 -13.07 -0.82
N SER A 134 -19.47 -13.24 -2.10
CA SER A 134 -20.27 -13.96 -3.08
C SER A 134 -20.39 -15.47 -2.77
N MET A 135 -19.37 -16.08 -2.15
CA MET A 135 -19.40 -17.49 -1.74
C MET A 135 -20.25 -17.73 -0.49
N LEU A 136 -20.38 -16.74 0.39
CA LEU A 136 -21.20 -16.81 1.60
C LEU A 136 -22.69 -16.60 1.31
N PHE A 137 -23.03 -15.91 0.22
CA PHE A 137 -24.40 -15.64 -0.21
C PHE A 137 -24.62 -16.01 -1.70
N PRO A 138 -24.53 -17.30 -2.08
CA PRO A 138 -24.76 -17.72 -3.45
C PRO A 138 -26.25 -17.55 -3.79
N GLY A 139 -26.64 -16.41 -4.38
CA GLY A 139 -28.02 -16.14 -4.79
C GLY A 139 -28.50 -14.68 -4.78
N ALA A 140 -27.69 -13.70 -4.35
CA ALA A 140 -28.12 -12.29 -4.32
C ALA A 140 -28.17 -11.59 -5.71
N GLY A 141 -27.85 -12.30 -6.80
CA GLY A 141 -27.76 -11.76 -8.16
C GLY A 141 -28.82 -12.25 -9.14
N ALA A 142 -30.01 -12.64 -8.67
CA ALA A 142 -31.16 -12.92 -9.54
C ALA A 142 -32.40 -12.16 -9.01
N GLY A 143 -32.53 -10.91 -9.44
CA GLY A 143 -33.67 -10.04 -9.21
C GLY A 143 -33.69 -8.91 -10.20
#